data_AF-A0A0W0WRK8-F1
#
_entry.id   AF-A0A0W0WRK8-F1
#
_cell.length_a   1.000
_cell.length_b   1.000
_cell.length_c   1.000
_cell.angle_alpha   90.00
_cell.angle_beta   90.00
_cell.angle_gamma   90.00
#
_symmetry.space_group_name_H-M   'P 1'
#
loop_
_entity.id
_entity.type
_entity.pdbx_description
1 polymer ?
#
loop_
_entity_poly.entity_id
_entity_poly.type
_entity_poly.pdbx_seq_one_letter_code
_entity_poly.pdbx_strand_id
1 'polypeptide(L)'
;MFESLFDRLGGQNAVNTAVDIFYRKMLLDERVNYFFDDIDMEQQILKQKGFLTMVFGGPNQYTGKNMQEGHRHLLERGLNDSHVDIVLEHLGATLKELGAHDEDIQKVATIANSVRDEVLGRAL
;
A
#
# COMPACT_ATOMS: atom_id res chain seq x y z
N MET A 1 -20.43 -13.32 12.05
CA MET A 1 -19.15 -13.29 11.32
C MET A 1 -18.78 -11.83 11.16
N PHE A 2 -17.56 -11.45 11.50
CA PHE A 2 -17.07 -10.12 11.13
C PHE A 2 -16.72 -10.16 9.64
N GLU A 3 -17.32 -9.29 8.83
CA GLU A 3 -16.92 -9.10 7.44
C GLU A 3 -15.49 -8.55 7.41
N SER A 4 -14.65 -9.10 6.53
CA SER A 4 -13.32 -8.55 6.31
C SER A 4 -13.44 -7.18 5.66
N LEU A 5 -12.39 -6.35 5.77
CA LEU A 5 -12.39 -5.09 5.05
C LEU A 5 -12.46 -5.32 3.53
N PHE A 6 -11.85 -6.40 3.04
CA PHE A 6 -11.97 -6.84 1.67
C PHE A 6 -13.45 -7.02 1.25
N ASP A 7 -14.26 -7.69 2.07
CA ASP A 7 -15.69 -7.87 1.80
C ASP A 7 -16.44 -6.53 1.84
N ARG A 8 -16.16 -5.70 2.85
CA ARG A 8 -16.77 -4.38 3.02
C ARG A 8 -16.47 -3.42 1.88
N LEU A 9 -15.29 -3.54 1.26
CA LEU A 9 -14.89 -2.73 0.10
C LEU A 9 -15.52 -3.23 -1.21
N GLY A 10 -16.13 -4.43 -1.26
CA GLY A 10 -16.72 -4.99 -2.47
C GLY A 10 -15.86 -6.07 -3.14
N GLY A 11 -14.94 -6.67 -2.39
CA GLY A 11 -14.12 -7.81 -2.83
C GLY A 11 -13.06 -7.47 -3.87
N GLN A 12 -12.63 -8.48 -4.63
CA GLN A 12 -11.41 -8.39 -5.46
C GLN A 12 -11.45 -7.27 -6.51
N ASN A 13 -12.60 -6.99 -7.10
CA ASN A 13 -12.72 -5.93 -8.11
C ASN A 13 -12.50 -4.54 -7.51
N ALA A 14 -13.02 -4.31 -6.30
CA ALA A 14 -12.81 -3.06 -5.59
C ALA A 14 -11.34 -2.90 -5.17
N VAL A 15 -10.70 -3.97 -4.69
CA VAL A 15 -9.26 -3.95 -4.37
C VAL A 15 -8.43 -3.65 -5.61
N ASN A 16 -8.72 -4.28 -6.75
CA ASN A 16 -8.00 -4.01 -8.00
C ASN A 16 -8.11 -2.53 -8.39
N THR A 17 -9.33 -1.97 -8.28
CA THR A 17 -9.58 -0.55 -8.56
C THR A 17 -8.84 0.35 -7.57
N ALA A 18 -8.82 0.00 -6.28
CA ALA A 18 -8.07 0.71 -5.25
C ALA A 18 -6.57 0.74 -5.58
N VAL A 19 -6.00 -0.38 -6.01
CA VAL A 19 -4.57 -0.43 -6.36
C VAL A 19 -4.27 0.48 -7.54
N ASP A 20 -5.10 0.44 -8.59
CA ASP A 20 -4.89 1.25 -9.80
C ASP A 20 -4.97 2.75 -9.48
N ILE A 21 -5.94 3.17 -8.66
CA ILE A 21 -6.08 4.57 -8.20
C ILE A 21 -4.91 4.97 -7.31
N PHE A 22 -4.55 4.14 -6.32
CA PHE A 22 -3.48 4.41 -5.38
C PHE A 22 -2.14 4.63 -6.09
N TYR A 23 -1.77 3.74 -7.01
CA TYR A 23 -0.53 3.88 -7.77
C TYR A 23 -0.54 5.07 -8.72
N ARG A 24 -1.70 5.40 -9.32
CA ARG A 24 -1.82 6.63 -10.09
C ARG A 24 -1.52 7.86 -9.24
N LYS A 25 -2.01 7.91 -8.00
CA LYS A 25 -1.70 9.03 -7.09
C LYS A 25 -0.21 9.08 -6.73
N MET A 26 0.39 7.93 -6.42
CA MET A 26 1.83 7.81 -6.11
C MET A 26 2.71 8.28 -7.28
N LEU A 27 2.37 7.89 -8.52
CA LEU A 27 3.15 8.24 -9.71
C LEU A 27 3.00 9.72 -10.11
N LEU A 28 1.90 10.37 -9.71
CA LEU A 28 1.66 11.79 -9.97
C LEU A 28 2.20 12.71 -8.85
N ASP A 29 2.63 12.15 -7.72
CA ASP A 29 3.15 12.92 -6.59
C ASP A 29 4.68 13.03 -6.65
N GLU A 30 5.17 14.22 -6.98
CA GLU A 30 6.61 14.52 -7.10
C GLU A 30 7.42 14.24 -5.82
N ARG A 31 6.75 14.14 -4.66
CA ARG A 31 7.41 13.82 -3.39
C ARG A 31 7.84 12.35 -3.30
N VAL A 32 7.29 11.46 -4.13
CA VAL A 32 7.51 10.00 -4.05
C VAL A 32 7.65 9.32 -5.41
N ASN A 33 7.25 9.95 -6.50
CA ASN A 33 7.24 9.32 -7.83
C ASN A 33 8.63 8.86 -8.28
N TYR A 34 9.68 9.59 -7.91
CA TYR A 34 11.05 9.28 -8.29
C TYR A 34 11.50 7.89 -7.78
N PHE A 35 10.92 7.37 -6.68
CA PHE A 35 11.23 6.00 -6.24
C PHE A 35 10.85 4.92 -7.27
N PHE A 36 9.99 5.25 -8.23
CA PHE A 36 9.47 4.34 -9.24
C PHE A 36 10.14 4.45 -10.61
N ASP A 37 11.09 5.37 -10.81
CA ASP A 37 11.70 5.65 -12.13
C ASP A 37 12.33 4.41 -12.81
N ASP A 38 12.88 3.49 -12.02
CA ASP A 38 13.54 2.27 -12.49
C ASP A 38 12.68 1.00 -12.34
N ILE A 39 11.37 1.16 -12.10
CA ILE A 39 10.46 0.06 -11.79
C ILE A 39 9.52 -0.21 -12.96
N ASP A 40 9.41 -1.49 -13.34
CA ASP A 40 8.31 -1.95 -14.20
C ASP A 40 6.98 -1.84 -13.43
N MET A 41 6.26 -0.75 -13.69
CA MET A 41 5.04 -0.43 -12.97
C MET A 41 3.88 -1.36 -13.27
N GLU A 42 3.83 -1.99 -14.45
CA GLU A 42 2.81 -3.00 -14.74
C GLU A 42 3.00 -4.23 -13.84
N GLN A 43 4.23 -4.73 -13.74
CA GLN A 43 4.58 -5.83 -12.86
C GLN A 43 4.41 -5.46 -11.39
N GLN A 44 4.74 -4.23 -11.02
CA GLN A 44 4.60 -3.75 -9.65
C GLN A 44 3.12 -3.69 -9.23
N ILE A 45 2.24 -3.13 -10.08
CA ILE A 45 0.80 -3.07 -9.79
C ILE A 45 0.21 -4.47 -9.57
N LEU A 46 0.61 -5.46 -10.37
CA LEU A 46 0.15 -6.85 -10.20
C LEU A 46 0.54 -7.43 -8.84
N LYS A 47 1.80 -7.26 -8.41
CA LYS A 47 2.26 -7.72 -7.09
C LYS A 47 1.50 -7.02 -5.95
N GLN A 48 1.17 -5.76 -6.15
CA GLN A 48 0.55 -4.91 -5.14
C GLN A 48 -0.95 -5.13 -5.01
N LYS A 49 -1.62 -5.60 -6.07
CA LYS A 49 -2.98 -6.16 -5.97
C LYS A 49 -3.03 -7.31 -4.97
N GLY A 50 -2.07 -8.24 -5.04
CA GLY A 50 -1.95 -9.32 -4.05
C GLY A 50 -1.66 -8.81 -2.63
N PHE A 51 -0.71 -7.88 -2.51
CA PHE A 51 -0.37 -7.30 -1.21
C PHE A 51 -1.56 -6.56 -0.56
N LEU A 52 -2.28 -5.71 -1.29
CA LEU A 52 -3.43 -5.00 -0.73
C LEU A 52 -4.63 -5.92 -0.47
N THR A 53 -4.84 -6.98 -1.27
CA THR A 53 -5.80 -8.04 -0.91
C THR A 53 -5.47 -8.63 0.47
N MET A 54 -4.18 -8.89 0.76
CA MET A 54 -3.74 -9.37 2.08
C MET A 54 -4.02 -8.38 3.20
N VAL A 55 -3.62 -7.12 3.01
CA VAL A 55 -3.79 -6.05 4.01
C VAL A 55 -5.27 -5.85 4.37
N PHE A 56 -6.16 -6.01 3.40
CA PHE A 56 -7.61 -5.89 3.62
C PHE A 56 -8.26 -7.17 4.16
N GLY A 57 -7.49 -8.22 4.43
CA GLY A 57 -7.99 -9.48 4.99
C GLY A 57 -8.66 -10.40 3.97
N GLY A 58 -8.43 -10.17 2.67
CA GLY A 58 -8.86 -11.05 1.59
C GLY A 58 -7.90 -12.24 1.37
N PRO A 59 -8.31 -13.22 0.54
CA PRO A 59 -7.49 -14.38 0.24
C PRO A 59 -6.25 -13.95 -0.55
N ASN A 60 -5.06 -14.16 0.01
CA ASN A 60 -3.81 -13.79 -0.63
C ASN A 60 -2.75 -14.90 -0.53
N GLN A 61 -1.95 -15.01 -1.58
CA GLN A 61 -0.77 -15.88 -1.68
C GLN A 61 0.48 -15.04 -1.96
N TYR A 62 0.68 -13.92 -1.28
CA TYR A 62 1.84 -13.06 -1.49
C TYR A 62 3.11 -13.85 -1.17
N THR A 63 3.90 -14.13 -2.21
CA THR A 63 5.19 -14.84 -2.14
C THR A 63 6.38 -13.90 -2.36
N GLY A 64 6.14 -12.59 -2.32
CA GLY A 64 7.18 -11.58 -2.52
C GLY A 64 8.13 -11.45 -1.33
N LYS A 65 9.09 -10.53 -1.47
CA LYS A 65 10.03 -10.17 -0.41
C LYS A 65 9.28 -9.65 0.82
N ASN A 66 9.85 -9.81 2.01
CA ASN A 66 9.35 -9.11 3.19
C ASN A 66 9.51 -7.58 3.04
N MET A 67 8.88 -6.81 3.92
CA MET A 67 8.87 -5.34 3.85
C MET A 67 10.28 -4.76 3.89
N GLN A 68 11.16 -5.30 4.72
CA GLN A 68 12.54 -4.84 4.84
C GLN A 68 13.34 -5.07 3.55
N GLU A 69 13.37 -6.30 3.04
CA GLU A 69 14.09 -6.67 1.83
C GLU A 69 13.56 -5.96 0.58
N GLY A 70 12.25 -5.74 0.52
CA GLY A 70 11.58 -5.04 -0.56
C GLY A 70 12.01 -3.57 -0.65
N HIS A 71 12.18 -2.89 0.50
CA HIS A 71 12.42 -1.45 0.54
C HIS A 71 13.86 -1.05 0.84
N ARG A 72 14.74 -1.99 1.23
CA ARG A 72 16.15 -1.71 1.60
C ARG A 72 16.89 -0.83 0.60
N HIS A 73 16.76 -1.12 -0.69
CA HIS A 73 17.42 -0.36 -1.76
C HIS A 73 16.92 1.08 -1.90
N LEU A 74 15.73 1.39 -1.40
CA LEU A 74 15.16 2.75 -1.40
C LEU A 74 15.72 3.61 -0.26
N LEU A 75 16.27 3.01 0.80
CA LEU A 75 16.93 3.75 1.89
C LEU A 75 18.16 4.50 1.38
N GLU A 76 18.93 3.88 0.49
CA GLU A 76 20.07 4.51 -0.21
C GLU A 76 19.63 5.69 -1.09
N ARG A 77 18.35 5.73 -1.47
CA ARG A 77 17.71 6.79 -2.28
C ARG A 77 16.95 7.81 -1.42
N GLY A 78 17.09 7.75 -0.09
CA GLY A 78 16.52 8.74 0.84
C GLY A 78 15.12 8.42 1.37
N LEU A 79 14.63 7.17 1.24
CA LEU A 79 13.38 6.75 1.86
C LEU A 79 13.40 7.03 3.38
N ASN A 80 12.33 7.61 3.90
CA ASN A 80 12.23 8.10 5.27
C ASN A 80 10.76 8.20 5.71
N ASP A 81 10.51 8.67 6.93
CA ASP A 81 9.17 8.78 7.52
C ASP A 81 8.17 9.60 6.70
N SER A 82 8.58 10.72 6.11
CA SER A 82 7.65 11.55 5.35
C SER A 82 7.14 10.83 4.11
N HIS A 83 7.96 9.97 3.50
CA HIS A 83 7.53 9.14 2.37
C HIS A 83 6.52 8.08 2.78
N VAL A 84 6.67 7.49 3.97
CA VAL A 84 5.67 6.57 4.52
C VAL A 84 4.37 7.31 4.82
N ASP A 85 4.43 8.52 5.36
CA ASP A 85 3.25 9.35 5.60
C ASP A 85 2.49 9.66 4.31
N ILE A 86 3.21 9.97 3.22
CA ILE A 86 2.62 10.22 1.89
C ILE A 86 1.94 8.95 1.34
N VAL A 87 2.54 7.78 1.53
CA VAL A 87 1.92 6.50 1.15
C VAL A 87 0.60 6.30 1.90
N LEU A 88 0.57 6.57 3.21
CA LEU A 88 -0.64 6.45 4.04
C LEU A 88 -1.71 7.49 3.64
N GLU A 89 -1.30 8.72 3.31
CA GLU A 89 -2.15 9.78 2.79
C GLU A 89 -2.86 9.32 1.50
N HIS A 90 -2.11 8.82 0.51
CA HIS A 90 -2.67 8.36 -0.76
C HIS A 90 -3.54 7.12 -0.62
N LEU A 91 -3.16 6.19 0.26
CA LEU A 91 -3.97 5.02 0.56
C LEU A 91 -5.32 5.42 1.18
N GLY A 92 -5.30 6.30 2.18
CA GLY A 92 -6.51 6.82 2.81
C GLY A 92 -7.41 7.59 1.85
N ALA A 93 -6.83 8.46 1.02
CA ALA A 93 -7.56 9.21 -0.01
C ALA A 93 -8.21 8.28 -1.04
N THR A 94 -7.51 7.23 -1.46
CA THR A 94 -8.02 6.22 -2.40
C THR A 94 -9.21 5.45 -1.83
N LEU A 95 -9.10 5.00 -0.59
CA LEU A 95 -10.20 4.31 0.09
C LEU A 95 -11.41 5.21 0.29
N LYS A 96 -11.18 6.50 0.62
CA LYS A 96 -12.25 7.49 0.73
C LYS A 96 -12.97 7.71 -0.59
N GLU A 97 -12.23 7.79 -1.70
CA GLU A 97 -12.77 7.93 -3.07
C GLU A 97 -13.65 6.73 -3.45
N LEU A 98 -13.32 5.55 -2.97
CA LEU A 98 -14.11 4.32 -3.16
C LEU A 98 -15.27 4.16 -2.17
N GLY A 99 -15.52 5.16 -1.32
CA GLY A 99 -16.65 5.16 -0.38
C GLY A 99 -16.42 4.37 0.90
N ALA A 100 -15.17 4.02 1.24
CA ALA A 100 -14.86 3.39 2.51
C ALA A 100 -15.22 4.31 3.69
N HIS A 101 -15.67 3.70 4.80
CA HIS A 101 -15.98 4.44 6.03
C HIS A 101 -14.69 4.88 6.73
N ASP A 102 -14.74 6.00 7.46
CA ASP A 102 -13.56 6.55 8.14
C ASP A 102 -12.95 5.57 9.16
N GLU A 103 -13.79 4.75 9.81
CA GLU A 103 -13.32 3.70 10.71
C GLU A 103 -12.48 2.62 10.00
N ASP A 104 -12.79 2.32 8.74
CA ASP A 104 -12.08 1.32 7.96
C ASP A 104 -10.78 1.88 7.39
N ILE A 105 -10.80 3.14 6.94
CA ILE A 105 -9.60 3.87 6.55
C ILE A 105 -8.61 3.93 7.71
N GLN A 106 -9.09 4.21 8.93
CA GLN A 106 -8.23 4.24 10.11
C GLN A 106 -7.64 2.86 10.45
N LYS A 107 -8.42 1.78 10.30
CA LYS A 107 -7.93 0.40 10.50
C LYS A 107 -6.83 0.06 9.49
N VAL A 108 -7.03 0.37 8.21
CA VAL A 108 -6.00 0.18 7.16
C VAL A 108 -4.76 0.98 7.47
N ALA A 109 -4.90 2.27 7.78
CA ALA A 109 -3.76 3.13 8.07
C ALA A 109 -2.95 2.59 9.25
N THR A 110 -3.63 2.05 10.26
CA THR A 110 -2.98 1.41 11.42
C THR A 110 -2.18 0.18 11.02
N ILE A 111 -2.76 -0.71 10.21
CA ILE A 111 -2.09 -1.93 9.72
C ILE A 111 -0.91 -1.58 8.80
N ALA A 112 -1.11 -0.68 7.83
CA ALA A 112 -0.05 -0.26 6.92
C ALA A 112 1.09 0.45 7.67
N ASN A 113 0.77 1.22 8.71
CA ASN A 113 1.79 1.90 9.51
C ASN A 113 2.54 0.94 10.47
N SER A 114 1.99 -0.24 10.79
CA SER A 114 2.65 -1.18 11.71
C SER A 114 3.94 -1.78 11.13
N VAL A 115 4.12 -1.76 9.81
CA VAL A 115 5.33 -2.24 9.13
C VAL A 115 6.32 -1.12 8.79
N ARG A 116 6.09 0.11 9.28
CA ARG A 116 6.95 1.27 9.02
C ARG A 116 8.41 0.99 9.33
N ASP A 117 8.70 0.41 10.49
CA ASP A 117 10.07 0.16 10.91
C ASP A 117 10.76 -0.91 10.06
N GLU A 118 10.02 -1.89 9.54
CA GLU A 118 10.57 -2.84 8.56
C GLU A 118 10.91 -2.12 7.25
N VAL A 119 10.00 -1.31 6.73
CA VAL A 119 10.19 -0.49 5.51
C VAL A 119 11.39 0.44 5.64
N LEU A 120 11.57 1.04 6.82
CA LEU A 120 12.66 1.98 7.12
C LEU A 120 13.95 1.30 7.61
N GLY A 121 14.00 -0.03 7.64
CA GLY A 121 15.18 -0.78 8.07
C GLY A 121 15.56 -0.58 9.54
N ARG A 122 14.58 -0.27 10.40
CA ARG A 122 14.70 -0.04 11.84
C ARG A 122 14.25 -1.22 12.70
N ALA A 123 13.58 -2.21 12.09
CA ALA A 123 13.21 -3.44 12.77
C ALA A 123 14.47 -4.21 13.23
N LEU A 124 14.50 -4.58 14.51
CA LEU A 124 15.57 -5.34 15.17
C LEU A 124 15.60 -6.81 14.76
#